data_AF-A0A7S4E6X0-F1
#
_entry.id   AF-A0A7S4E6X0-F1
#
_cell.length_a   1.000
_cell.length_b   1.000
_cell.length_c   1.000
_cell.angle_alpha   90.00
_cell.angle_beta   90.00
_cell.angle_gamma   90.00
#
_symmetry.space_group_name_H-M   'P 1'
#
loop_
_entity.id
_entity.type
_entity.pdbx_description
1 polymer ?
#
loop_
_entity_poly.entity_id
_entity_poly.type
_entity_poly.pdbx_seq_one_letter_code
_entity_poly.pdbx_strand_id
1 'polypeptide(L)'
;AMAADDAWTVIREVENYDRTIRGVKAAALKPATAPDVVRAGFQLTKLRLPANLAFEVSGPRELTVALDADARNVAIERLAGAWRVEEREGGGCRVSLAARVEACRV
;
A
#
# COMPACT_ATOMS: atom_id res chain seq x y z
N ALA A 1 20.44 -5.33 10.96
CA ALA A 1 19.34 -4.39 10.64
C ALA A 1 19.21 -4.33 9.13
N MET A 2 17.98 -4.27 8.59
CA MET A 2 17.75 -4.19 7.14
C MET A 2 18.14 -2.81 6.61
N ALA A 3 18.74 -2.73 5.42
CA ALA A 3 19.05 -1.46 4.78
C ALA A 3 17.77 -0.79 4.24
N ALA A 4 17.78 0.54 4.10
CA ALA A 4 16.61 1.27 3.63
C ALA A 4 16.22 0.92 2.19
N ASP A 5 17.18 0.62 1.31
CA ASP A 5 16.90 0.20 -0.07
C ASP A 5 16.28 -1.19 -0.16
N ASP A 6 16.72 -2.12 0.69
CA ASP A 6 16.11 -3.44 0.79
C ASP A 6 14.66 -3.33 1.28
N ALA A 7 14.45 -2.53 2.32
CA ALA A 7 13.12 -2.26 2.86
C ALA A 7 12.21 -1.57 1.83
N TRP A 8 12.76 -0.62 1.07
CA TRP A 8 12.04 0.07 0.01
C TRP A 8 11.62 -0.88 -1.11
N THR A 9 12.51 -1.78 -1.53
CA THR A 9 12.22 -2.84 -2.51
C THR A 9 11.01 -3.67 -2.07
N VAL A 10 11.00 -4.10 -0.81
CA VAL A 10 9.88 -4.88 -0.24
C VAL A 10 8.57 -4.09 -0.22
N ILE A 11 8.61 -2.78 0.06
CA ILE A 11 7.41 -1.93 0.13
C ILE A 11 6.85 -1.60 -1.25
N ARG A 12 7.68 -1.42 -2.28
CA ARG A 12 7.18 -1.09 -3.63
C ARG A 12 6.57 -2.29 -4.38
N GLU A 13 6.91 -3.51 -3.99
CA GLU A 13 6.37 -4.75 -4.56
C GLU A 13 4.98 -5.09 -3.99
N VAL A 14 3.99 -4.24 -4.32
CA VAL A 14 2.63 -4.33 -3.78
C VAL A 14 1.93 -5.64 -4.16
N GLU A 15 2.34 -6.29 -5.25
CA GLU A 15 1.87 -7.61 -5.68
C GLU A 15 2.25 -8.73 -4.72
N ASN A 16 3.27 -8.53 -3.88
CA ASN A 16 3.79 -9.52 -2.94
C ASN A 16 3.26 -9.31 -1.51
N TYR A 17 2.31 -8.38 -1.29
CA TYR A 17 1.83 -8.02 0.03
C TYR A 17 1.11 -9.16 0.78
N ASP A 18 0.61 -10.18 0.09
CA ASP A 18 0.10 -11.41 0.72
C ASP A 18 1.19 -12.18 1.48
N ARG A 19 2.45 -12.04 1.07
CA ARG A 19 3.63 -12.62 1.74
C ARG A 19 4.27 -11.67 2.75
N THR A 20 4.20 -10.37 2.46
CA THR A 20 4.90 -9.33 3.24
C THR A 20 4.05 -8.76 4.39
N ILE A 21 2.74 -8.57 4.19
CA ILE A 21 1.86 -7.90 5.15
C ILE A 21 0.91 -8.92 5.80
N ARG A 22 1.05 -9.10 7.11
CA ARG A 22 0.12 -9.92 7.89
C ARG A 22 -1.31 -9.40 7.75
N GLY A 23 -2.22 -10.28 7.33
CA GLY A 23 -3.64 -9.98 7.19
C GLY A 23 -4.11 -9.73 5.76
N VAL A 24 -3.18 -9.70 4.80
CA VAL A 24 -3.47 -9.83 3.37
C VAL A 24 -3.44 -11.31 3.02
N LYS A 25 -4.54 -11.82 2.45
CA LYS A 25 -4.66 -13.22 2.01
C LYS A 25 -4.24 -13.40 0.56
N ALA A 26 -4.50 -12.40 -0.27
CA ALA A 26 -4.16 -12.39 -1.68
C ALA A 26 -3.94 -10.94 -2.12
N ALA A 27 -2.99 -10.75 -3.03
CA ALA A 27 -2.69 -9.52 -3.71
C ALA A 27 -2.62 -9.80 -5.22
N ALA A 28 -3.22 -8.93 -6.04
CA ALA A 28 -3.18 -9.05 -7.48
C ALA A 28 -3.12 -7.67 -8.13
N LEU A 29 -2.19 -7.50 -9.08
CA LEU A 29 -2.11 -6.30 -9.89
C LEU A 29 -3.33 -6.20 -10.81
N LYS A 30 -3.74 -4.97 -11.06
CA LYS A 30 -4.77 -4.62 -12.04
C LYS A 30 -4.14 -3.91 -13.23
N PRO A 31 -4.82 -3.86 -14.38
CA PRO A 31 -4.39 -3.03 -15.50
C PRO A 31 -4.14 -1.59 -15.04
N ALA A 32 -2.95 -1.09 -15.35
CA ALA A 32 -2.59 0.29 -15.06
C ALA A 32 -3.37 1.25 -15.97
N THR A 33 -3.83 2.37 -15.41
CA THR A 33 -4.47 3.46 -16.17
C THR A 33 -3.52 4.61 -16.48
N ALA A 34 -2.37 4.65 -15.81
CA ALA A 34 -1.29 5.61 -16.02
C ALA A 34 0.08 4.94 -15.78
N PRO A 35 1.18 5.45 -16.38
CA PRO A 35 2.51 4.82 -16.31
C PRO A 35 3.05 4.66 -14.88
N ASP A 36 2.75 5.62 -14.01
CA ASP A 36 3.34 5.73 -12.67
C ASP A 36 2.39 5.26 -11.54
N VAL A 37 1.22 4.72 -11.92
CA VAL A 37 0.21 4.26 -10.96
C VAL A 37 0.14 2.74 -10.97
N VAL A 38 0.50 2.14 -9.84
CA VAL A 38 0.31 0.71 -9.60
C VAL A 38 -1.05 0.51 -8.94
N ARG A 39 -1.90 -0.31 -9.56
CA ARG A 39 -3.22 -0.65 -9.01
C ARG A 39 -3.19 -2.09 -8.52
N ALA A 40 -3.70 -2.32 -7.32
CA ALA A 40 -3.77 -3.66 -6.76
C ALA A 40 -5.10 -3.90 -6.03
N GLY A 41 -5.60 -5.12 -6.19
CA GLY A 41 -6.71 -5.65 -5.39
C GLY A 41 -6.17 -6.55 -4.29
N PHE A 42 -6.66 -6.35 -3.07
CA PHE A 42 -6.31 -7.16 -1.90
C PHE A 42 -7.55 -7.85 -1.33
N GLN A 43 -7.36 -9.09 -0.87
CA GLN A 43 -8.34 -9.78 -0.04
C GLN A 43 -7.83 -9.85 1.40
N LEU A 44 -8.59 -9.29 2.35
CA LEU A 44 -8.20 -9.29 3.77
C LEU A 44 -8.69 -10.54 4.51
N THR A 45 -7.88 -11.06 5.44
CA THR A 45 -8.19 -12.31 6.16
C THR A 45 -9.42 -12.21 7.05
N LYS A 46 -9.56 -11.13 7.84
CA LYS A 46 -10.59 -11.02 8.89
C LYS A 46 -11.97 -10.63 8.40
N LEU A 47 -12.07 -9.95 7.26
CA LEU A 47 -13.34 -9.42 6.75
C LEU A 47 -13.71 -9.95 5.37
N ARG A 48 -12.77 -10.60 4.66
CA ARG A 48 -12.92 -11.04 3.26
C ARG A 48 -13.42 -9.95 2.32
N LEU A 49 -13.32 -8.68 2.72
CA LEU A 49 -13.69 -7.55 1.91
C LEU A 49 -12.59 -7.31 0.88
N PRO A 50 -12.96 -7.07 -0.39
CA PRO A 50 -12.01 -6.60 -1.38
C PRO A 50 -11.60 -5.16 -1.02
N ALA A 51 -10.30 -4.90 -0.99
CA ALA A 51 -9.73 -3.56 -0.89
C ALA A 51 -8.99 -3.27 -2.19
N ASN A 52 -9.42 -2.24 -2.91
CA ASN A 52 -8.82 -1.87 -4.18
C ASN A 52 -8.08 -0.55 -3.99
N LEU A 53 -6.77 -0.57 -4.18
CA LEU A 53 -5.91 0.57 -3.90
C LEU A 53 -5.09 0.94 -5.13
N ALA A 54 -4.79 2.22 -5.23
CA ALA A 54 -3.83 2.78 -6.16
C ALA A 54 -2.62 3.29 -5.39
N PHE A 55 -1.44 3.07 -5.93
CA PHE A 55 -0.16 3.43 -5.35
C PHE A 55 0.66 4.23 -6.36
N GLU A 56 1.40 5.21 -5.87
CA GLU A 56 2.26 6.06 -6.68
C GLU A 56 3.55 6.37 -5.92
N VAL A 57 4.68 6.37 -6.61
CA VAL A 57 5.95 6.78 -6.03
C VAL A 57 6.02 8.31 -6.06
N SER A 58 5.87 8.93 -4.90
CA SER A 58 5.85 10.40 -4.75
C SER A 58 7.22 10.99 -4.39
N GLY A 59 8.22 10.15 -4.09
CA GLY A 59 9.56 10.55 -3.69
C GLY A 59 10.54 9.38 -3.63
N PRO A 60 11.80 9.59 -3.20
CA PRO A 60 12.86 8.59 -3.29
C PRO A 60 12.54 7.24 -2.64
N ARG A 61 11.88 7.27 -1.47
CA ARG A 61 11.40 6.09 -0.74
C ARG A 61 10.05 6.37 -0.09
N GLU A 62 9.19 7.05 -0.84
CA GLU A 62 7.81 7.37 -0.45
C GLU A 62 6.83 6.77 -1.46
N LEU A 63 5.86 5.99 -0.97
CA LEU A 63 4.81 5.37 -1.76
C LEU A 63 3.46 5.85 -1.22
N THR A 64 2.80 6.73 -1.95
CA THR A 64 1.44 7.15 -1.61
C THR A 64 0.46 6.01 -1.90
N VAL A 65 -0.63 5.98 -1.13
CA VAL A 65 -1.71 5.01 -1.27
C VAL A 65 -3.05 5.72 -1.17
N ALA A 66 -3.95 5.38 -2.09
CA ALA A 66 -5.32 5.86 -2.11
C ALA A 66 -6.29 4.74 -2.50
N LEU A 67 -7.59 4.98 -2.34
CA LEU A 67 -8.58 4.12 -2.98
C LEU A 67 -8.42 4.17 -4.50
N ASP A 68 -8.53 3.01 -5.14
CA ASP A 68 -8.65 2.91 -6.58
C ASP A 68 -9.99 3.52 -7.03
N ALA A 69 -9.92 4.66 -7.73
CA ALA A 69 -11.08 5.46 -8.12
C ALA A 69 -12.01 4.75 -9.12
N ASP A 70 -11.48 3.82 -9.93
CA ASP A 70 -12.30 3.06 -10.89
C ASP A 70 -12.86 1.77 -10.28
N ALA A 71 -12.54 1.47 -9.02
CA ALA A 71 -13.02 0.28 -8.34
C ALA A 71 -14.17 0.60 -7.39
N ARG A 72 -15.12 -0.34 -7.29
CA ARG A 72 -16.18 -0.27 -6.30
C ARG A 72 -15.62 -0.56 -4.91
N ASN A 73 -15.53 0.46 -4.06
CA ASN A 73 -15.19 0.34 -2.65
C ASN A 73 -16.47 0.48 -1.81
N VAL A 74 -16.79 -0.54 -1.01
CA VAL A 74 -18.10 -0.62 -0.33
C VAL A 74 -18.02 -0.21 1.13
N ALA A 75 -16.90 -0.48 1.80
CA ALA A 75 -16.74 -0.25 3.25
C ALA A 75 -15.98 1.05 3.59
N ILE A 76 -15.22 1.59 2.64
CA ILE A 76 -14.35 2.75 2.83
C ILE A 76 -14.77 3.80 1.81
N GLU A 77 -15.11 4.99 2.30
CA GLU A 77 -15.47 6.14 1.47
C GLU A 77 -14.21 6.88 1.01
N ARG A 78 -13.25 7.08 1.91
CA ARG A 78 -11.98 7.74 1.59
C ARG A 78 -10.81 7.05 2.27
N LEU A 79 -9.73 6.88 1.53
CA LEU A 79 -8.43 6.48 2.06
C LEU A 79 -7.36 7.28 1.35
N ALA A 80 -6.46 7.86 2.14
CA ALA A 80 -5.23 8.47 1.66
C ALA A 80 -4.13 8.21 2.68
N GLY A 81 -2.94 7.88 2.22
CA GLY A 81 -1.79 7.64 3.07
C GLY A 81 -0.49 7.58 2.30
N ALA A 82 0.61 7.38 3.03
CA ALA A 82 1.92 7.17 2.45
C ALA A 82 2.75 6.24 3.32
N TRP A 83 3.42 5.29 2.66
CA TRP A 83 4.56 4.57 3.22
C TRP A 83 5.82 5.41 3.06
N ARG A 84 6.68 5.42 4.08
CA ARG A 84 7.99 6.07 4.05
C ARG A 84 9.06 5.14 4.61
N VAL A 85 10.19 5.08 3.91
CA VAL A 85 11.38 4.38 4.39
C VAL A 85 12.52 5.37 4.57
N GLU A 86 13.02 5.47 5.79
CA GLU A 86 14.08 6.39 6.21
C GLU A 86 15.30 5.59 6.68
N GLU A 87 16.50 6.07 6.35
CA GLU A 87 17.72 5.58 6.98
C GLU A 87 17.80 6.07 8.42
N ARG A 88 18.33 5.23 9.32
CA ARG A 88 18.56 5.61 10.71
C ARG A 88 20.02 5.94 10.93
N GLU A 89 20.27 6.98 11.69
CA GLU A 89 21.60 7.22 12.27
C GLU A 89 22.04 5.98 13.08
N GLY A 90 23.27 5.52 12.85
CA GLY A 90 23.78 4.28 13.44
C GLY A 90 23.41 3.00 12.68
N GLY A 91 22.72 3.12 11.53
CA GLY A 91 22.45 2.02 10.61
C GLY A 91 21.04 1.41 10.72
N GLY A 92 20.65 0.71 9.65
CA GLY A 92 19.30 0.18 9.49
C GLY A 92 18.30 1.19 8.94
N CYS A 93 17.02 0.84 8.97
CA CYS A 93 15.95 1.68 8.46
C CYS A 93 14.76 1.81 9.42
N ARG A 94 13.97 2.87 9.22
CA ARG A 94 12.62 3.03 9.77
C ARG A 94 11.63 2.93 8.62
N VAL A 95 10.64 2.05 8.77
CA VAL A 95 9.48 1.98 7.88
C VAL A 95 8.28 2.55 8.63
N SER A 96 7.54 3.46 8.02
CA SER A 96 6.35 4.05 8.60
C SER A 96 5.21 4.13 7.58
N LEU A 97 3.99 4.03 8.07
CA LEU A 97 2.77 4.27 7.32
C LEU A 97 1.96 5.32 8.07
N ALA A 98 1.64 6.42 7.39
CA ALA A 98 0.62 7.37 7.84
C ALA A 98 -0.58 7.24 6.92
N ALA A 99 -1.77 7.05 7.47
CA ALA A 99 -2.99 6.94 6.68
C ALA A 99 -4.18 7.57 7.40
N ARG A 100 -5.06 8.19 6.61
CA ARG A 100 -6.39 8.63 7.01
C ARG A 100 -7.41 7.76 6.31
N VAL A 101 -8.35 7.22 7.08
CA VAL A 101 -9.40 6.32 6.60
C VAL A 101 -10.75 6.84 7.07
N GLU A 102 -11.70 6.97 6.15
CA GLU A 102 -13.08 7.34 6.41
C GLU A 102 -13.97 6.18 5.93
N ALA A 103 -14.67 5.54 6.88
CA ALA A 103 -15.59 4.46 6.59
C ALA A 103 -16.93 5.00 6.08
N CYS A 104 -17.60 4.23 5.21
CA CYS A 104 -18.95 4.56 4.78
C CYS A 104 -19.89 4.63 6.01
N ARG A 105 -20.75 5.65 6.08
CA ARG A 105 -21.86 5.68 7.04
C ARG A 105 -22.95 4.72 6.57
N VAL A 106 -23.42 3.88 7.49
CA VAL A 106 -24.57 2.98 7.32
C VAL A 106 -25.84 3.67 7.77
#